data_AF-A0A4S4C9W5-F1
#
_entry.id   AF-A0A4S4C9W5-F1
#
_cell.length_a   1.000
_cell.length_b   1.000
_cell.length_c   1.000
_cell.angle_alpha   90.00
_cell.angle_beta   90.00
_cell.angle_gamma   90.00
#
_symmetry.space_group_name_H-M   'P 1'
#
loop_
_entity.id
_entity.type
_entity.pdbx_description
1 polymer ?
#
loop_
_entity_poly.entity_id
_entity_poly.type
_entity_poly.pdbx_seq_one_letter_code
_entity_poly.pdbx_strand_id
1 'polypeptide(L)'
;MPALYLLFVLLASGALVFVLLRPGVARAGTVWVLAALLPVLAALSAALGAQGRAARVLEATPLRATQVTVTTAGQPRTLSLSALDAACLERAVRLSARVIVDTRADRVPIQPGMRVTGALPPAAAVEALTIRGELNCPHVHAQRTR
;
A
#
# COMPACT_ATOMS: atom_id res chain seq x y z
N MET A 1 6.74 -3.10 -14.68
CA MET A 1 7.09 -3.95 -13.52
C MET A 1 6.34 -5.29 -13.46
N PRO A 2 5.00 -5.39 -13.63
CA PRO A 2 4.30 -6.69 -13.51
C PRO A 2 4.74 -7.73 -14.56
N ALA A 3 5.14 -7.28 -15.75
CA ALA A 3 5.67 -8.16 -16.82
C ALA A 3 6.97 -8.89 -16.42
N LEU A 4 7.85 -8.25 -15.64
CA LEU A 4 9.10 -8.87 -15.18
C LEU A 4 8.82 -9.97 -14.15
N TYR A 5 7.89 -9.73 -13.24
CA TYR A 5 7.46 -10.74 -12.27
C TYR A 5 6.80 -11.94 -12.95
N LEU A 6 5.96 -11.71 -13.96
CA LEU A 6 5.37 -12.78 -14.77
C LEU A 6 6.45 -13.60 -15.51
N LEU A 7 7.44 -12.93 -16.12
CA LEU A 7 8.55 -13.59 -16.78
C LEU A 7 9.35 -14.47 -15.80
N PHE A 8 9.60 -13.96 -14.59
CA PHE A 8 10.30 -14.71 -13.56
C PHE A 8 9.50 -15.93 -13.08
N VAL A 9 8.18 -15.79 -12.89
CA VAL A 9 7.28 -16.91 -12.57
C VAL A 9 7.28 -17.96 -13.70
N LEU A 10 7.27 -17.54 -14.96
CA LEU A 10 7.32 -18.43 -16.12
C LEU A 10 8.66 -19.17 -16.23
N LEU A 11 9.78 -18.47 -16.01
CA LEU A 11 11.11 -19.09 -15.99
C LEU A 11 11.24 -20.10 -14.84
N ALA A 12 10.77 -19.74 -13.65
CA ALA A 12 10.81 -20.62 -12.49
C ALA A 12 9.92 -21.86 -12.70
N SER A 13 8.68 -21.70 -13.15
CA SER A 13 7.79 -22.82 -13.46
C SER A 13 8.32 -23.71 -14.58
N GLY A 14 8.87 -23.12 -15.65
CA GLY A 14 9.52 -23.85 -16.73
C GLY A 14 10.73 -24.68 -16.26
N ALA A 15 11.58 -24.10 -15.41
CA ALA A 15 12.70 -24.81 -14.79
C ALA A 15 12.20 -25.97 -13.90
N LEU A 16 11.13 -25.75 -13.14
CA LEU A 16 10.51 -26.78 -12.30
C LEU A 16 10.02 -27.97 -13.13
N VAL A 17 9.30 -27.69 -14.22
CA VAL A 17 8.79 -28.69 -15.17
C VAL A 17 9.94 -29.45 -15.83
N PHE A 18 11.00 -28.75 -16.25
CA PHE A 18 12.18 -29.36 -16.85
C PHE A 18 12.89 -30.32 -15.89
N VAL A 19 12.98 -29.96 -14.61
CA VAL A 19 13.55 -30.83 -13.56
C VAL A 19 12.66 -32.04 -13.30
N LEU A 20 11.34 -31.86 -13.25
CA LEU A 20 10.37 -32.95 -13.04
C LEU A 20 10.33 -33.96 -14.21
N LEU A 21 10.58 -33.49 -15.44
CA LEU A 21 10.56 -34.30 -16.66
C LEU A 21 11.87 -35.07 -16.91
N ARG A 22 12.93 -34.90 -16.11
CA ARG A 22 14.19 -35.65 -16.27
C ARG A 22 14.19 -36.93 -15.40
N PRO A 23 13.89 -38.11 -15.96
CA PRO A 23 14.05 -39.37 -15.21
C PRO A 23 15.53 -39.63 -14.95
N GLY A 24 15.91 -39.81 -13.68
CA GLY A 24 17.22 -40.35 -13.30
C GLY A 24 18.18 -39.46 -12.50
N VAL A 25 17.91 -38.16 -12.30
CA VAL A 25 18.77 -37.26 -11.48
C VAL A 25 18.23 -37.08 -10.05
N ALA A 26 17.65 -38.13 -9.49
CA ALA A 26 17.09 -38.14 -8.13
C ALA A 26 18.25 -38.29 -7.11
N ARG A 27 18.32 -37.58 -5.98
CA ARG A 27 17.23 -37.06 -5.14
C ARG A 27 17.54 -35.75 -4.42
N ALA A 28 18.81 -35.36 -4.25
CA ALA A 28 19.14 -34.19 -3.44
C ALA A 28 18.96 -32.89 -4.22
N GLY A 29 19.60 -32.76 -5.39
CA GLY A 29 19.59 -31.52 -6.17
C GLY A 29 18.19 -31.07 -6.58
N THR A 30 17.33 -32.00 -6.98
CA THR A 30 15.94 -31.70 -7.35
C THR A 30 15.11 -31.24 -6.16
N VAL A 31 15.25 -31.88 -4.98
CA VAL A 31 14.58 -31.45 -3.75
C VAL A 31 15.07 -30.08 -3.29
N TRP A 32 16.37 -29.79 -3.40
CA TRP A 32 16.94 -28.49 -3.06
C TRP A 32 16.44 -27.38 -4.00
N VAL A 33 16.42 -27.65 -5.31
CA VAL A 33 15.89 -26.70 -6.29
C VAL A 33 14.40 -26.46 -6.05
N LEU A 34 13.60 -27.50 -5.83
CA LEU A 34 12.17 -27.37 -5.52
C LEU A 34 11.95 -26.59 -4.22
N ALA A 35 12.70 -26.90 -3.17
CA ALA A 35 12.62 -26.23 -1.87
C ALA A 35 13.02 -24.75 -1.96
N ALA A 36 13.92 -24.39 -2.88
CA ALA A 36 14.29 -22.99 -3.13
C ALA A 36 13.28 -22.27 -4.04
N LEU A 37 12.77 -22.93 -5.07
CA LEU A 37 11.91 -22.30 -6.08
C LEU A 37 10.46 -22.13 -5.62
N LEU A 38 9.91 -23.10 -4.88
CA LEU A 38 8.51 -23.06 -4.44
C LEU A 38 8.19 -21.84 -3.56
N PRO A 39 9.01 -21.48 -2.55
CA PRO A 39 8.78 -20.27 -1.75
C PRO A 39 8.84 -19.00 -2.61
N VAL A 40 9.73 -18.95 -3.60
CA VAL A 40 9.84 -17.80 -4.51
C VAL A 40 8.58 -17.68 -5.36
N LEU A 41 8.08 -18.79 -5.93
CA LEU A 41 6.83 -18.82 -6.68
C LEU A 41 5.63 -18.42 -5.79
N ALA A 42 5.58 -18.91 -4.56
CA ALA A 42 4.55 -18.54 -3.59
C ALA A 42 4.59 -17.04 -3.27
N ALA A 43 5.78 -16.47 -3.03
CA ALA A 43 5.95 -15.05 -2.78
C ALA A 43 5.51 -14.20 -3.99
N LEU A 44 5.88 -14.62 -5.20
CA LEU A 44 5.55 -13.91 -6.44
C LEU A 44 4.05 -13.93 -6.74
N SER A 45 3.42 -15.10 -6.59
CA SER A 45 1.96 -15.24 -6.77
C SER A 45 1.18 -14.45 -5.73
N ALA A 46 1.62 -14.43 -4.47
CA ALA A 46 1.03 -13.59 -3.44
C ALA A 46 1.17 -12.10 -3.77
N ALA A 47 2.35 -11.66 -4.20
CA ALA A 47 2.60 -10.26 -4.58
C ALA A 47 1.73 -9.84 -5.78
N LEU A 48 1.66 -10.65 -6.84
CA LEU A 48 0.82 -10.39 -8.02
C LEU A 48 -0.67 -10.40 -7.65
N GLY A 49 -1.09 -11.31 -6.77
CA GLY A 49 -2.45 -11.36 -6.24
C GLY A 49 -2.83 -10.10 -5.46
N ALA A 50 -1.92 -9.59 -4.62
CA ALA A 50 -2.12 -8.34 -3.88
C ALA A 50 -2.25 -7.13 -4.82
N GLN A 51 -1.40 -7.05 -5.85
CA GLN A 51 -1.47 -5.99 -6.88
C GLN A 51 -2.80 -6.03 -7.65
N GLY A 52 -3.26 -7.22 -8.05
CA GLY A 52 -4.53 -7.39 -8.75
C GLY A 52 -5.74 -7.00 -7.90
N ARG A 53 -5.75 -7.37 -6.61
CA ARG A 53 -6.81 -6.94 -5.67
C ARG A 53 -6.80 -5.43 -5.45
N ALA A 54 -5.62 -4.84 -5.27
CA ALA A 54 -5.47 -3.39 -5.10
C ALA A 54 -6.05 -2.63 -6.30
N ALA A 55 -5.76 -3.07 -7.53
CA ALA A 55 -6.32 -2.47 -8.74
C ALA A 55 -7.86 -2.51 -8.75
N ARG A 56 -8.48 -3.65 -8.44
CA ARG A 56 -9.95 -3.77 -8.39
C ARG A 56 -10.58 -2.87 -7.32
N VAL A 57 -9.94 -2.73 -6.15
CA VAL A 57 -10.45 -1.85 -5.08
C VAL A 57 -10.44 -0.39 -5.53
N LEU A 58 -9.38 0.03 -6.22
CA LEU A 58 -9.23 1.39 -6.74
C LEU A 58 -10.24 1.69 -7.87
N GLU A 59 -10.53 0.71 -8.72
CA GLU A 59 -11.58 0.82 -9.75
C GLU A 59 -12.99 0.91 -9.11
N ALA A 60 -13.25 0.09 -8.09
CA ALA A 60 -14.54 0.09 -7.40
C ALA A 60 -14.75 1.35 -6.54
N THR A 61 -13.67 1.95 -6.03
CA THR A 61 -13.71 3.09 -5.10
C THR A 61 -12.83 4.23 -5.62
N PRO A 62 -13.33 5.04 -6.58
CA PRO A 62 -12.55 6.16 -7.09
C PRO A 62 -12.33 7.21 -6.00
N LEU A 63 -11.07 7.57 -5.80
CA LEU A 63 -10.64 8.61 -4.87
C LEU A 63 -11.14 9.98 -5.33
N ARG A 64 -11.77 10.74 -4.43
CA ARG A 64 -12.25 12.10 -4.68
C ARG A 64 -11.61 13.06 -3.68
N ALA A 65 -11.41 14.30 -4.10
CA ALA A 65 -11.04 15.37 -3.18
C ALA A 65 -12.19 15.58 -2.18
N THR A 66 -11.87 15.71 -0.90
CA THR A 66 -12.87 15.80 0.17
C THR A 66 -12.55 16.92 1.14
N GLN A 67 -13.60 17.48 1.72
CA GLN A 67 -13.49 18.41 2.82
C GLN A 67 -13.48 17.63 4.13
N VAL A 68 -12.49 17.90 4.95
CA VAL A 68 -12.31 17.25 6.24
C VAL A 68 -12.26 18.32 7.31
N THR A 69 -13.06 18.15 8.35
CA THR A 69 -13.11 19.03 9.51
C THR A 69 -12.23 18.44 10.61
N VAL A 70 -11.16 19.14 10.96
CA VAL A 70 -10.28 18.76 12.06
C VAL A 70 -10.64 19.63 13.27
N THR A 71 -10.89 19.01 14.41
CA THR A 71 -11.10 19.74 15.67
C THR A 71 -9.78 19.82 16.43
N THR A 72 -9.21 21.03 16.47
CA THR A 72 -7.95 21.35 17.16
C THR A 72 -8.24 22.28 18.33
N ALA A 73 -7.87 21.87 19.56
CA ALA A 73 -8.10 22.68 20.77
C ALA A 73 -9.56 23.19 20.93
N GLY A 74 -10.55 22.39 20.51
CA GLY A 74 -11.98 22.75 20.59
C GLY A 74 -12.50 23.62 19.45
N GLN A 75 -11.66 24.07 18.52
CA GLN A 75 -12.10 24.81 17.33
C GLN A 75 -12.16 23.89 16.10
N PRO A 76 -13.33 23.75 15.46
CA PRO A 76 -13.45 23.03 14.20
C PRO A 76 -12.86 23.86 13.06
N ARG A 77 -11.94 23.27 12.31
CA ARG A 77 -11.37 23.86 11.09
C ARG A 77 -11.63 22.93 9.91
N THR A 78 -12.25 23.45 8.85
CA THR A 78 -12.47 22.73 7.60
C THR A 78 -11.27 22.90 6.68
N LEU A 79 -10.72 21.78 6.22
CA LEU A 79 -9.59 21.72 5.28
C LEU A 79 -10.06 21.02 4.01
N SER A 80 -9.77 21.61 2.85
CA SER A 80 -9.94 20.95 1.56
C SER A 80 -8.66 20.16 1.23
N LEU A 81 -8.77 18.84 1.24
CA LEU A 81 -7.63 17.95 0.99
C LEU A 81 -7.77 17.31 -0.39
N SER A 82 -6.64 17.14 -1.08
CA SER A 82 -6.61 16.29 -2.26
C SER A 82 -6.91 14.85 -1.85
N ALA A 83 -7.33 14.01 -2.79
CA ALA A 83 -7.67 12.64 -2.48
C ALA A 83 -6.47 11.84 -1.92
N LEU A 84 -5.25 12.19 -2.37
CA LEU A 84 -4.00 11.62 -1.85
C LEU A 84 -3.69 12.13 -0.45
N ASP A 85 -3.81 13.43 -0.19
CA ASP A 85 -3.55 13.98 1.15
C ASP A 85 -4.57 13.47 2.17
N ALA A 86 -5.83 13.29 1.76
CA ALA A 86 -6.87 12.67 2.58
C ALA A 86 -6.56 11.20 2.91
N ALA A 87 -5.99 10.44 1.96
CA ALA A 87 -5.51 9.07 2.19
C ALA A 87 -4.30 9.03 3.14
N CYS A 88 -3.36 9.97 2.99
CA CYS A 88 -2.24 10.13 3.91
C CYS A 88 -2.70 10.49 5.32
N LEU A 89 -3.71 11.35 5.43
CA LEU A 89 -4.32 11.73 6.69
C LEU A 89 -5.03 10.55 7.35
N GLU A 90 -5.82 9.76 6.61
CA GLU A 90 -6.47 8.55 7.12
C GLU A 90 -5.43 7.58 7.69
N ARG A 91 -4.33 7.34 6.97
CA ARG A 91 -3.24 6.48 7.44
C ARG A 91 -2.61 7.02 8.72
N ALA A 92 -2.36 8.32 8.80
CA ALA A 92 -1.79 8.95 9.99
C ALA A 92 -2.71 8.82 11.21
N VAL A 93 -4.01 9.08 11.03
CA VAL A 93 -5.03 8.93 12.08
C VAL A 93 -5.13 7.48 12.54
N ARG A 94 -5.21 6.51 11.61
CA ARG A 94 -5.27 5.08 11.92
C ARG A 94 -4.05 4.61 12.69
N LEU A 95 -2.86 5.11 12.34
CA LEU A 95 -1.60 4.78 13.01
C LEU A 95 -1.34 5.63 14.27
N SER A 96 -2.26 6.52 14.65
CA SER A 96 -2.07 7.48 15.75
C SER A 96 -0.75 8.26 15.65
N ALA A 97 -0.32 8.57 14.43
CA ALA A 97 0.92 9.28 14.16
C ALA A 97 0.75 10.78 14.36
N ARG A 98 1.78 11.45 14.90
CA ARG A 98 1.86 12.91 14.94
C ARG A 98 2.30 13.42 13.57
N VAL A 99 1.43 14.18 12.91
CA VAL A 99 1.69 14.70 11.57
C VAL A 99 1.33 16.18 11.46
N ILE A 100 2.02 16.90 10.60
CA ILE A 100 1.66 18.26 10.20
C ILE A 100 1.07 18.18 8.80
N VAL A 101 -0.12 18.77 8.63
CA VAL A 101 -0.77 18.93 7.33
C VAL A 101 -0.53 20.35 6.86
N ASP A 102 0.25 20.49 5.79
CA ASP A 102 0.50 21.76 5.12
C ASP A 102 -0.64 22.03 4.13
N THR A 103 -1.44 23.05 4.40
CA THR A 103 -2.45 23.53 3.44
C THR A 103 -1.98 24.84 2.83
N ARG A 104 -2.63 25.28 1.73
CA ARG A 104 -2.30 26.58 1.11
C ARG A 104 -2.44 27.76 2.06
N ALA A 105 -3.32 27.65 3.06
CA ALA A 105 -3.64 28.72 3.99
C ALA A 105 -2.92 28.58 5.34
N ASP A 106 -2.65 27.37 5.80
CA ASP A 106 -2.14 27.15 7.16
C ASP A 106 -1.45 25.79 7.34
N ARG A 107 -0.61 25.67 8.37
CA ARG A 107 -0.03 24.39 8.82
C ARG A 107 -0.79 23.88 10.02
N VAL A 108 -1.48 22.76 9.89
CA VAL A 108 -2.32 22.21 10.95
C VAL A 108 -1.60 21.01 11.58
N PRO A 109 -1.11 21.12 12.83
CA PRO A 109 -0.57 19.97 13.54
C PRO A 109 -1.71 19.05 13.98
N ILE A 110 -1.61 17.78 13.62
CA ILE A 110 -2.55 16.73 13.99
C ILE A 110 -1.87 15.81 15.00
N GLN A 111 -2.44 15.78 16.20
CA GLN A 111 -1.95 15.00 17.33
C GLN A 111 -2.90 13.84 17.64
N PRO A 112 -2.39 12.78 18.29
CA PRO A 112 -3.23 11.70 18.82
C PRO A 112 -4.32 12.28 19.73
N GLY A 113 -5.57 11.87 19.52
CA GLY A 113 -6.73 12.35 20.28
C GLY A 113 -7.49 13.52 19.65
N MET A 114 -6.98 14.13 18.57
CA MET A 114 -7.78 15.07 17.78
C MET A 114 -8.87 14.34 16.99
N ARG A 115 -10.06 14.93 16.90
CA ARG A 115 -11.17 14.37 16.13
C ARG A 115 -11.10 14.89 14.70
N VAL A 116 -10.86 13.97 13.78
CA VAL A 116 -10.96 14.21 12.35
C VAL A 116 -12.33 13.70 11.90
N THR A 117 -13.18 14.63 11.46
CA THR A 117 -14.55 14.37 11.02
C THR A 117 -14.69 14.78 9.57
N GLY A 118 -15.14 13.88 8.69
CA GLY A 118 -15.28 14.16 7.26
C GLY A 118 -15.27 12.88 6.44
N ALA A 119 -15.49 13.02 5.14
CA ALA A 119 -15.43 11.91 4.20
C ALA A 119 -13.96 11.57 3.91
N LEU A 120 -13.32 10.82 4.82
CA LEU A 120 -12.02 10.20 4.58
C LEU A 120 -12.19 9.01 3.63
N PRO A 121 -11.21 8.76 2.74
CA PRO A 121 -11.24 7.57 1.89
C PRO A 121 -11.23 6.30 2.76
N PRO A 122 -11.91 5.22 2.33
CA PRO A 122 -11.94 3.98 3.10
C PRO A 122 -10.53 3.37 3.18
N ALA A 123 -10.22 2.74 4.33
CA ALA A 123 -8.90 2.15 4.60
C ALA A 123 -8.42 1.20 3.49
N ALA A 124 -9.34 0.43 2.88
CA ALA A 124 -9.02 -0.47 1.77
C ALA A 124 -8.45 0.25 0.54
N ALA A 125 -8.94 1.46 0.22
CA ALA A 125 -8.41 2.26 -0.90
C ALA A 125 -7.03 2.82 -0.57
N VAL A 126 -6.82 3.27 0.68
CA VAL A 126 -5.51 3.77 1.15
C VAL A 126 -4.45 2.66 1.16
N GLU A 127 -4.83 1.46 1.57
CA GLU A 127 -3.97 0.28 1.53
C GLU A 127 -3.64 -0.12 0.09
N ALA A 128 -4.63 -0.10 -0.81
CA ALA A 128 -4.42 -0.37 -2.24
C ALA A 128 -3.43 0.63 -2.87
N LEU A 129 -3.55 1.93 -2.57
CA LEU A 129 -2.57 2.95 -2.99
C LEU A 129 -1.16 2.67 -2.44
N THR A 130 -1.08 2.21 -1.19
CA THR A 130 0.20 1.87 -0.55
C THR A 130 0.86 0.67 -1.25
N ILE A 131 0.10 -0.38 -1.54
CA ILE A 131 0.58 -1.60 -2.24
C ILE A 131 1.06 -1.27 -3.66
N ARG A 132 0.40 -0.34 -4.35
CA ARG A 132 0.81 0.11 -5.69
C ARG A 132 1.96 1.11 -5.67
N GLY A 133 2.35 1.63 -4.51
CA GLY A 133 3.35 2.69 -4.41
C GLY A 133 2.87 4.05 -4.93
N GLU A 134 1.56 4.24 -5.03
CA GLU A 134 0.93 5.46 -5.54
C GLU A 134 0.55 6.44 -4.41
N LEU A 135 0.71 6.02 -3.15
CA LEU A 135 0.50 6.89 -1.99
C LEU A 135 1.68 7.86 -1.84
N ASN A 136 1.54 9.05 -2.45
CA ASN A 136 2.46 10.17 -2.28
C ASN A 136 1.84 11.24 -1.37
N CYS A 137 2.57 11.64 -0.33
CA CYS A 137 2.12 12.59 0.69
C CYS A 137 2.97 13.86 0.68
N PRO A 138 2.82 14.74 -0.33
CA PRO A 138 3.65 15.94 -0.46
C PRO A 138 3.35 16.99 0.61
N HIS A 139 2.16 16.95 1.22
CA HIS A 139 1.67 17.96 2.15
C HIS A 139 1.39 17.42 3.55
N VAL A 140 1.76 16.16 3.82
CA VAL A 140 1.57 15.52 5.13
C VAL A 140 2.91 14.97 5.59
N HIS A 141 3.43 15.51 6.69
CA HIS A 141 4.77 15.19 7.19
C HIS A 141 4.74 14.76 8.65
N ALA A 142 5.60 13.80 9.01
CA ALA A 142 5.75 13.40 10.41
C ALA A 142 6.31 14.56 11.24
N GLN A 143 5.66 14.84 12.37
CA GLN A 143 6.15 15.83 13.31
C GLN A 143 7.25 15.18 14.16
N ARG A 144 8.52 15.52 13.91
CA ARG A 144 9.61 15.15 14.83
C ARG A 144 9.42 15.90 16.14
N THR A 145 9.25 15.17 17.23
CA THR A 145 9.42 15.69 18.59
C THR A 145 10.88 16.10 18.76
N ARG A 146 11.10 17.37 19.08
CA ARG A 146 12.41 17.92 19.43
C ARG A 146 12.68 17.68 20.92
#